data_AF-A0A7J5EVB5-F1
#
_entry.id   AF-A0A7J5EVB5-F1
#
_cell.length_a   1.000
_cell.length_b   1.000
_cell.length_c   1.000
_cell.angle_alpha   90.00
_cell.angle_beta   90.00
_cell.angle_gamma   90.00
#
_symmetry.space_group_name_H-M   'P 1'
#
loop_
_entity.id
_entity.type
_entity.pdbx_description
1 polymer ?
#
loop_
_entity_poly.entity_id
_entity_poly.type
_entity_poly.pdbx_seq_one_letter_code
_entity_poly.pdbx_strand_id
1 'polypeptide(L)'
;MSIDSELLDDFGAIMRSPGRAEDAVAHLAEATALHPDDATLRAFLALALHAAGHSTLALATMLEAALAAARPDGFGGYGSALAEYQRQLVDAALQSRSP
;
A
#
# COMPACT_ATOMS: atom_id res chain seq x y z
N MET A 1 0.37 -1.75 19.67
CA MET A 1 1.29 -2.80 19.21
C MET A 1 2.36 -2.06 18.43
N SER A 2 3.55 -1.86 19.00
CA SER A 2 4.64 -1.20 18.27
C SER A 2 5.06 -2.16 17.16
N ILE A 3 5.04 -1.70 15.92
CA ILE A 3 5.68 -2.43 14.83
C ILE A 3 7.18 -2.41 15.16
N ASP A 4 7.71 -3.56 15.54
CA ASP A 4 9.09 -3.70 15.96
C ASP A 4 10.02 -3.31 14.80
N SER A 5 11.10 -2.58 15.09
CA SER A 5 12.12 -2.17 14.11
C SER A 5 12.66 -3.35 13.30
N GLU A 6 12.62 -4.55 13.89
CA GLU A 6 13.01 -5.81 13.26
C GLU A 6 12.10 -6.17 12.07
N LEU A 7 10.80 -5.89 12.18
CA LEU A 7 9.84 -6.08 11.09
C LEU A 7 10.18 -5.16 9.90
N LEU A 8 10.57 -3.92 10.19
CA LEU A 8 11.00 -2.93 9.20
C LEU A 8 12.26 -3.34 8.46
N ASP A 9 13.25 -3.87 9.19
CA ASP A 9 14.52 -4.32 8.63
C ASP A 9 14.33 -5.58 7.77
N ASP A 10 13.53 -6.54 8.24
CA ASP A 10 13.21 -7.76 7.51
C ASP A 10 12.42 -7.44 6.23
N PHE A 11 11.38 -6.61 6.31
CA PHE A 11 10.65 -6.19 5.11
C PHE A 11 11.52 -5.37 4.16
N GLY A 12 12.39 -4.50 4.67
CA GLY A 12 13.36 -3.76 3.88
C GLY A 12 14.30 -4.67 3.08
N ALA A 13 14.79 -5.74 3.71
CA ALA A 13 15.64 -6.73 3.06
C ALA A 13 14.87 -7.56 2.01
N ILE A 14 13.62 -7.96 2.31
CA ILE A 14 12.79 -8.76 1.41
C ILE A 14 12.41 -7.95 0.15
N MET A 15 12.02 -6.69 0.31
CA MET A 15 11.67 -5.81 -0.80
C MET A 15 12.84 -5.49 -1.75
N ARG A 16 14.08 -5.60 -1.26
CA ARG A 16 15.30 -5.35 -2.07
C ARG A 16 15.76 -6.57 -2.86
N SER A 17 15.19 -7.75 -2.61
CA SER A 17 15.58 -8.99 -3.27
C SER A 17 14.65 -9.29 -4.46
N PRO A 18 15.17 -9.35 -5.70
CA PRO A 18 14.36 -9.69 -6.86
C PRO A 18 13.73 -11.08 -6.69
N GLY A 19 12.41 -11.19 -6.88
CA GLY A 19 11.65 -12.45 -6.76
C GLY A 19 11.12 -12.77 -5.36
N ARG A 20 11.45 -11.97 -4.33
CA ARG A 20 10.85 -12.07 -2.99
C ARG A 20 9.84 -10.96 -2.69
N ALA A 21 9.74 -9.97 -3.58
CA ALA A 21 8.82 -8.85 -3.42
C ALA A 21 7.36 -9.33 -3.46
N GLU A 22 7.05 -10.31 -4.30
CA GLU A 22 5.74 -10.94 -4.40
C GLU A 22 5.36 -11.69 -3.11
N ASP A 23 6.31 -12.37 -2.47
CA ASP A 23 6.09 -13.02 -1.17
C ASP A 23 5.80 -11.97 -0.07
N ALA A 24 6.52 -10.84 -0.08
CA ALA A 24 6.23 -9.73 0.82
C ALA A 24 4.83 -9.15 0.60
N VAL A 25 4.41 -9.01 -0.66
CA VAL A 25 3.04 -8.57 -1.00
C VAL A 25 2.02 -9.53 -0.39
N ALA A 26 2.20 -10.85 -0.51
CA ALA A 26 1.28 -11.83 0.07
C ALA A 26 1.19 -11.71 1.60
N HIS A 27 2.34 -11.67 2.29
CA HIS A 27 2.37 -11.58 3.76
C HIS A 27 1.76 -10.26 4.27
N LEU A 28 2.05 -9.14 3.60
CA LEU A 28 1.49 -7.84 3.97
C LEU A 28 0.01 -7.70 3.61
N ALA A 29 -0.46 -8.37 2.55
CA ALA A 29 -1.88 -8.44 2.23
C ALA A 29 -2.67 -9.19 3.33
N GLU A 30 -2.12 -10.29 3.85
CA GLU A 30 -2.71 -10.99 5.01
C GLU A 30 -2.68 -10.11 6.27
N ALA A 31 -1.55 -9.47 6.56
CA ALA A 31 -1.43 -8.59 7.73
C ALA A 31 -2.42 -7.42 7.69
N THR A 32 -2.59 -6.79 6.52
CA THR A 32 -3.57 -5.70 6.33
C THR A 32 -5.02 -6.18 6.38
N ALA A 33 -5.31 -7.43 6.00
CA ALA A 33 -6.64 -8.02 6.18
C ALA A 33 -6.97 -8.27 7.66
N LEU A 34 -5.98 -8.64 8.48
CA LEU A 34 -6.14 -8.82 9.92
C LEU A 34 -6.21 -7.49 10.68
N HIS A 35 -5.54 -6.45 10.17
CA HIS A 35 -5.46 -5.13 10.77
C HIS A 35 -5.84 -4.04 9.74
N PRO A 36 -7.13 -3.92 9.38
CA PRO A 36 -7.56 -3.03 8.31
C PRO A 36 -7.30 -1.54 8.60
N ASP A 37 -7.27 -1.17 9.89
CA ASP A 37 -7.08 0.21 10.35
C ASP A 37 -5.60 0.59 10.55
N ASP A 38 -4.67 -0.34 10.34
CA ASP A 38 -3.23 -0.08 10.49
C ASP A 38 -2.65 0.55 9.22
N ALA A 39 -2.57 1.89 9.23
CA ALA A 39 -2.02 2.67 8.12
C ALA A 39 -0.54 2.36 7.85
N THR A 40 0.22 1.89 8.85
CA THR A 40 1.63 1.54 8.68
C THR A 40 1.78 0.24 7.90
N LEU A 41 1.01 -0.79 8.24
CA LEU A 41 0.97 -2.03 7.45
C LEU A 41 0.53 -1.78 6.01
N ARG A 42 -0.44 -0.88 5.81
CA ARG A 42 -0.90 -0.48 4.47
C ARG A 42 0.19 0.25 3.68
N ALA A 43 0.98 1.10 4.32
CA ALA A 43 2.13 1.76 3.69
C ALA A 43 3.22 0.75 3.30
N PHE A 44 3.51 -0.25 4.13
CA PHE A 44 4.47 -1.31 3.77
C PHE A 44 3.97 -2.18 2.61
N LEU A 45 2.67 -2.51 2.58
CA LEU A 45 2.08 -3.22 1.43
C LEU A 45 2.29 -2.44 0.13
N ALA A 46 2.07 -1.12 0.15
CA ALA A 46 2.31 -0.27 -1.00
C ALA A 46 3.78 -0.29 -1.47
N LEU A 47 4.74 -0.28 -0.54
CA LEU A 47 6.16 -0.39 -0.88
C LEU A 47 6.51 -1.76 -1.46
N ALA A 48 5.96 -2.85 -0.93
CA ALA A 48 6.14 -4.19 -1.46
C ALA A 48 5.55 -4.33 -2.87
N LEU A 49 4.36 -3.76 -3.11
CA LEU A 49 3.74 -3.70 -4.44
C LEU A 49 4.63 -2.95 -5.45
N HIS A 50 5.27 -1.86 -5.03
CA HIS A 50 6.20 -1.13 -5.88
C HIS A 50 7.44 -1.99 -6.22
N ALA A 51 8.01 -2.66 -5.22
CA ALA A 51 9.15 -3.56 -5.40
C ALA A 51 8.83 -4.74 -6.34
N ALA A 52 7.59 -5.24 -6.31
CA ALA A 52 7.07 -6.28 -7.21
C ALA A 52 6.67 -5.75 -8.61
N GLY A 53 6.90 -4.46 -8.90
CA GLY A 53 6.57 -3.85 -10.20
C GLY A 53 5.08 -3.52 -10.38
N HIS A 54 4.24 -3.71 -9.36
CA HIS A 54 2.82 -3.38 -9.37
C HIS A 54 2.57 -1.89 -9.05
N SER A 55 3.21 -0.99 -9.79
CA SER A 55 3.26 0.45 -9.50
C SER A 55 1.88 1.12 -9.38
N THR A 56 0.89 0.72 -10.20
CA THR A 56 -0.46 1.28 -10.12
C THR A 56 -1.15 0.93 -8.81
N LEU A 57 -1.07 -0.34 -8.38
CA LEU A 57 -1.62 -0.78 -7.09
C LEU A 57 -0.84 -0.18 -5.92
N ALA A 58 0.48 -0.05 -6.04
CA ALA A 58 1.32 0.58 -5.04
C ALA A 58 0.87 2.02 -4.76
N LEU A 59 0.67 2.81 -5.82
CA LEU A 59 0.21 4.19 -5.69
C LEU A 59 -1.21 4.28 -5.10
N ALA A 60 -2.12 3.44 -5.58
CA ALA A 60 -3.49 3.39 -5.04
C ALA A 60 -3.49 3.09 -3.53
N THR A 61 -2.70 2.10 -3.11
CA THR A 61 -2.61 1.64 -1.72
C THR A 61 -1.95 2.69 -0.82
N MET A 62 -0.89 3.35 -1.29
CA MET A 62 -0.23 4.43 -0.54
C MET A 62 -1.16 5.63 -0.39
N LEU A 63 -1.91 5.97 -1.43
CA LEU A 63 -2.85 7.09 -1.40
C LEU A 63 -4.01 6.82 -0.42
N GLU A 64 -4.52 5.60 -0.37
CA GLU A 64 -5.50 5.18 0.63
C GLU A 64 -4.94 5.33 2.06
N ALA A 65 -3.72 4.86 2.31
CA ALA A 65 -3.08 4.99 3.62
C ALA A 65 -2.91 6.46 4.04
N ALA A 66 -2.50 7.32 3.09
CA ALA A 66 -2.34 8.75 3.33
C ALA A 66 -3.69 9.44 3.60
N LEU A 67 -4.75 9.07 2.87
CA LEU A 67 -6.11 9.58 3.07
C LEU A 67 -6.67 9.19 4.44
N ALA A 68 -6.46 7.94 4.88
CA ALA A 68 -6.91 7.45 6.18
C ALA A 68 -6.15 8.08 7.36
N ALA A 69 -4.85 8.32 7.20
CA ALA A 69 -4.01 8.90 8.26
C ALA A 69 -4.10 10.43 8.36
N ALA A 70 -4.67 11.10 7.36
CA ALA A 70 -4.75 12.56 7.34
C ALA A 70 -5.73 13.09 8.39
N ARG A 71 -5.39 14.26 8.94
CA ARG A 71 -6.31 15.03 9.77
C ARG A 71 -7.55 15.45 8.95
N PRO A 72 -8.69 15.77 9.60
CA PRO A 72 -9.74 16.54 8.96
C PRO A 72 -9.10 17.78 8.31
N ASP A 73 -9.32 17.96 7.01
CA ASP A 73 -8.71 19.00 6.14
C ASP A 73 -7.21 18.84 5.80
N GLY A 74 -6.59 17.69 6.08
CA GLY A 74 -5.17 17.45 5.79
C GLY A 74 -4.77 17.60 4.31
N PHE A 75 -5.73 17.41 3.41
CA PHE A 75 -5.56 17.64 1.96
C PHE A 75 -6.32 18.87 1.44
N GLY A 76 -6.97 19.64 2.34
CA GLY A 76 -7.82 20.76 1.98
C GLY A 76 -8.81 20.42 0.86
N GLY A 77 -8.94 21.31 -0.12
CA GLY A 77 -9.82 21.12 -1.27
C GLY A 77 -9.46 19.96 -2.22
N TYR A 78 -8.30 19.32 -2.04
CA TYR A 78 -7.86 18.20 -2.89
C TYR A 78 -8.36 16.84 -2.40
N GLY A 79 -8.88 16.72 -1.17
CA GLY A 79 -9.25 15.43 -0.59
C GLY A 79 -10.20 14.60 -1.47
N SER A 80 -11.27 15.22 -1.98
CA SER A 80 -12.22 14.54 -2.87
C SER A 80 -11.60 14.14 -4.21
N ALA A 81 -10.72 14.98 -4.77
CA ALA A 81 -10.04 14.68 -6.03
C ALA A 81 -9.03 13.53 -5.87
N LEU A 82 -8.32 13.48 -4.74
CA LEU A 82 -7.40 12.40 -4.41
C LEU A 82 -8.16 11.07 -4.17
N ALA A 83 -9.30 11.11 -3.50
CA ALA A 83 -10.13 9.92 -3.30
C ALA A 83 -10.73 9.39 -4.62
N GLU A 84 -11.09 10.27 -5.55
CA GLU A 84 -11.51 9.88 -6.91
C GLU A 84 -10.35 9.26 -7.70
N TYR A 85 -9.18 9.90 -7.68
CA TYR A 85 -7.99 9.38 -8.34
C TYR A 85 -7.57 8.00 -7.79
N GLN A 86 -7.64 7.81 -6.47
CA GLN A 86 -7.37 6.52 -5.84
C GLN A 86 -8.28 5.42 -6.41
N ARG A 87 -9.59 5.67 -6.54
CA ARG A 87 -10.54 4.70 -7.11
C ARG A 87 -10.22 4.35 -8.55
N GLN A 88 -9.90 5.35 -9.38
CA GLN A 88 -9.52 5.13 -10.77
C GLN A 88 -8.24 4.27 -10.91
N LEU A 89 -7.27 4.45 -10.02
CA LEU A 89 -6.06 3.62 -9.99
C LEU A 89 -6.38 2.16 -9.64
N VAL A 90 -7.29 1.92 -8.69
CA VAL A 90 -7.74 0.56 -8.34
C VAL A 90 -8.42 -0.09 -9.55
N ASP A 91 -9.35 0.62 -10.18
CA ASP A 91 -10.07 0.11 -11.36
C ASP A 91 -9.12 -0.20 -12.52
N ALA A 92 -8.16 0.69 -12.80
CA ALA A 92 -7.15 0.47 -13.83
C ALA A 92 -6.28 -0.75 -13.55
N ALA A 93 -5.94 -1.00 -12.28
CA ALA A 93 -5.19 -2.18 -11.89
C ALA A 93 -6.00 -3.49 -11.96
N LEU A 94 -7.31 -3.44 -11.73
CA LEU A 94 -8.20 -4.61 -11.91
C LEU A 94 -8.38 -4.94 -13.40
N GLN A 95 -8.48 -3.92 -14.24
CA GLN A 95 -8.63 -4.08 -15.70
C GLN A 95 -7.37 -4.65 -16.35
N SER A 96 -6.17 -4.24 -15.91
CA SER A 96 -4.90 -4.78 -16.42
C SER A 96 -4.63 -6.24 -16.03
N ARG A 97 -5.39 -6.79 -15.08
CA ARG A 97 -5.34 -8.20 -14.67
C ARG A 97 -6.34 -9.10 -15.41
N SER A 98 -7.16 -8.56 -16.31
CA SER A 98 -8.08 -9.36 -17.14
C SER A 98 -7.34 -9.88 -18.40
N PRO A 99 -7.32 -11.20 -18.66
CA PRO A 99 -6.64 -11.80 -19.82
C PRO A 99 -7.34 -11.52 -21.16
#